data_AF-A0A2G9PT53-F1
#
_entry.id   AF-A0A2G9PT53-F1
#
_cell.length_a   1.000
_cell.length_b   1.000
_cell.length_c   1.000
_cell.angle_alpha   90.00
_cell.angle_beta   90.00
_cell.angle_gamma   90.00
#
_symmetry.space_group_name_H-M   'P 1'
#
loop_
_entity.id
_entity.type
_entity.pdbx_description
1 polymer ?
#
loop_
_entity_poly.entity_id
_entity_poly.type
_entity_poly.pdbx_seq_one_letter_code
_entity_poly.pdbx_strand_id
1 'polypeptide(L)'
;MVAASNLALLLISGVYYSVSRLVGGKKNSFRCQTFLLSRVFSAGALGFACALFLNDVCNIISYFTGAYSNFFSITVGLAVFALVLYAVYRTIALVHSFELVKALVVFFLPFFLLYFLFFSLSWLYLAYFAQQGLRVTVVGEPSENLEEWLGSEMFELSGIDYRPLSSEKIQVDGVEVDHGMIIAGVPGMLDSFDVVIVSGAERCNRNVLDELKRYLDEGGKMILVGNACTRVPEMEGVGWNVWDNGFDDYVPVRFVGTHEIESKFQIFDINHPAFNGVTNFDFAGTIAVVELKDEEHHSRLLAFFSETDSYSVDAKPAIVEHRCVWINENTCRAFGPAYYVAFDLGLTSREMLQNILLSLKE
;
A
#
# COMPACT_ATOMS: atom_id res chain seq x y z
N MET A 1 -13.46 -12.23 14.25
CA MET A 1 -13.50 -13.71 14.30
C MET A 1 -14.34 -14.28 15.45
N VAL A 2 -14.18 -13.84 16.70
CA VAL A 2 -14.92 -14.38 17.87
C VAL A 2 -16.45 -14.28 17.72
N ALA A 3 -16.97 -13.15 17.21
CA ALA A 3 -18.41 -12.96 17.01
C ALA A 3 -19.03 -13.93 15.99
N ALA A 4 -18.33 -14.22 14.88
CA ALA A 4 -18.78 -15.18 13.87
C ALA A 4 -18.79 -16.62 14.40
N SER A 5 -17.79 -16.95 15.22
CA SER A 5 -17.67 -18.26 15.89
C SER A 5 -18.83 -18.49 16.87
N ASN A 6 -19.18 -17.46 17.65
CA ASN A 6 -20.29 -17.49 18.59
C ASN A 6 -21.66 -17.57 17.89
N LEU A 7 -21.82 -16.87 16.75
CA LEU A 7 -23.03 -16.94 15.94
C LEU A 7 -23.24 -18.34 15.33
N ALA A 8 -22.16 -18.97 14.85
CA ALA A 8 -22.20 -20.34 14.34
C ALA A 8 -22.59 -21.35 15.44
N LEU A 9 -22.04 -21.20 16.64
CA LEU A 9 -22.40 -22.02 17.81
C LEU A 9 -23.88 -21.86 18.21
N LEU A 10 -24.40 -20.63 18.16
CA LEU A 10 -25.82 -20.34 18.42
C LEU A 10 -26.74 -20.97 17.36
N LEU A 11 -26.38 -20.90 16.08
CA LEU A 11 -27.14 -21.54 15.00
C LEU A 11 -27.13 -23.06 15.12
N ILE A 12 -25.97 -23.67 15.42
CA ILE A 12 -25.86 -25.12 15.67
C ILE A 12 -26.73 -25.52 16.87
N SER A 13 -26.72 -24.72 17.95
CA SER A 13 -27.53 -24.96 19.14
C SER A 13 -29.04 -24.79 18.88
N GLY A 14 -29.44 -23.82 18.06
CA GLY A 14 -30.83 -23.61 17.65
C GLY A 14 -31.38 -24.72 16.74
N VAL A 15 -30.55 -25.22 15.83
CA VAL A 15 -30.86 -26.40 15.00
C VAL A 15 -30.98 -27.64 15.87
N TYR A 16 -30.07 -27.83 16.83
CA TYR A 16 -30.12 -28.92 17.81
C TYR A 16 -31.43 -28.94 18.60
N TYR A 17 -31.84 -27.79 19.14
CA TYR A 17 -33.09 -27.65 19.89
C TYR A 17 -34.31 -28.03 19.03
N SER A 18 -34.37 -27.49 17.81
CA SER A 18 -35.46 -27.74 16.87
C SER A 18 -35.59 -29.21 16.47
N VAL A 19 -34.47 -29.87 16.16
CA VAL A 19 -34.42 -31.30 15.79
C VAL A 19 -34.79 -32.19 16.98
N SER A 20 -34.30 -31.88 18.18
CA SER A 20 -34.63 -32.67 19.38
C SER A 20 -36.13 -32.67 19.70
N ARG A 21 -36.79 -31.52 19.51
CA ARG A 21 -38.22 -31.32 19.80
C ARG A 21 -39.13 -32.01 18.78
N LEU A 22 -38.72 -32.03 17.51
CA LEU A 22 -39.48 -32.68 16.42
C LEU A 22 -39.43 -34.22 16.50
N VAL A 23 -38.40 -34.80 17.09
CA VAL A 23 -38.18 -36.26 17.11
C VAL A 23 -38.67 -36.92 18.43
N GLY A 24 -38.98 -36.12 19.46
CA GLY A 24 -39.27 -36.57 20.84
C GLY A 24 -40.59 -37.30 21.11
N GLY A 25 -41.35 -37.75 20.10
CA GLY A 25 -42.74 -38.16 20.29
C GLY A 25 -43.07 -39.66 20.50
N LYS A 26 -42.14 -40.61 20.35
CA LYS A 26 -42.50 -42.06 20.39
C LYS A 26 -41.51 -42.92 21.18
N LYS A 27 -42.04 -43.89 21.94
CA LYS A 27 -41.34 -44.77 22.91
C LYS A 27 -40.10 -45.56 22.41
N ASN A 28 -39.86 -45.65 21.09
CA ASN A 28 -38.63 -46.24 20.51
C ASN A 28 -37.68 -45.18 19.90
N SER A 29 -37.97 -43.88 20.01
CA SER A 29 -37.21 -42.81 19.36
C SER A 29 -35.88 -42.52 20.05
N PHE A 30 -35.71 -42.88 21.33
CA PHE A 30 -34.50 -42.53 22.08
C PHE A 30 -33.23 -43.14 21.46
N ARG A 31 -33.25 -44.45 21.10
CA ARG A 31 -32.11 -45.12 20.43
C ARG A 31 -31.79 -44.51 19.06
N CYS A 32 -32.82 -44.16 18.29
CA CYS A 32 -32.65 -43.55 16.96
C CYS A 32 -32.12 -42.11 17.10
N GLN A 33 -32.59 -41.37 18.10
CA GLN A 33 -32.09 -40.05 18.47
C GLN A 33 -30.63 -40.09 18.88
N THR A 34 -30.21 -41.03 19.75
CA THR A 34 -28.81 -41.12 20.17
C THR A 34 -27.88 -41.48 19.00
N PHE A 35 -28.34 -42.36 18.10
CA PHE A 35 -27.56 -42.75 16.92
C PHE A 35 -27.43 -41.59 15.90
N LEU A 36 -28.52 -40.87 15.63
CA LEU A 36 -28.48 -39.66 14.80
C LEU A 36 -27.62 -38.56 15.43
N LEU A 37 -27.74 -38.35 16.75
CA LEU A 37 -26.91 -37.37 17.48
C LEU A 37 -25.44 -37.70 17.34
N SER A 38 -25.06 -38.96 17.60
CA SER A 38 -23.69 -39.46 17.51
C SER A 38 -23.10 -39.24 16.12
N ARG A 39 -23.88 -39.49 15.07
CA ARG A 39 -23.44 -39.31 13.67
C ARG A 39 -23.28 -37.84 13.29
N VAL A 40 -24.22 -36.98 13.71
CA VAL A 40 -24.14 -35.54 13.46
C VAL A 40 -22.98 -34.92 14.22
N PHE A 41 -22.76 -35.30 15.48
CA PHE A 41 -21.62 -34.84 16.27
C PHE A 41 -20.28 -35.31 15.69
N SER A 42 -20.20 -36.56 15.24
CA SER A 42 -18.98 -37.09 14.61
C SER A 42 -18.67 -36.40 13.28
N ALA A 43 -19.69 -36.11 12.46
CA ALA A 43 -19.52 -35.37 11.21
C ALA A 43 -19.15 -33.91 11.45
N GLY A 44 -19.74 -33.26 12.46
CA GLY A 44 -19.38 -31.91 12.88
C GLY A 44 -17.96 -31.81 13.43
N ALA A 45 -17.56 -32.75 14.28
CA ALA A 45 -16.20 -32.83 14.82
C ALA A 45 -15.16 -33.08 13.72
N LEU A 46 -15.46 -33.96 12.75
CA LEU A 46 -14.59 -34.20 11.60
C LEU A 46 -14.48 -32.95 10.70
N GLY A 47 -15.59 -32.25 10.45
CA GLY A 47 -15.58 -31.00 9.69
C GLY A 47 -14.76 -29.91 10.37
N PHE A 48 -14.86 -29.79 11.70
CA PHE A 48 -14.07 -28.85 12.49
C PHE A 48 -12.58 -29.21 12.48
N ALA A 49 -12.22 -30.49 12.62
CA ALA A 49 -10.84 -30.95 12.55
C ALA A 49 -10.22 -30.72 11.16
N CYS A 50 -10.96 -30.95 10.08
CA CYS A 50 -10.52 -30.64 8.72
C CYS A 50 -10.31 -29.13 8.52
N ALA A 51 -11.18 -28.29 9.07
CA ALA A 51 -11.03 -26.83 8.99
C ALA A 51 -9.76 -26.35 9.72
N LEU A 52 -9.46 -26.91 10.90
CA LEU A 52 -8.24 -26.59 11.64
C LEU A 52 -6.98 -27.08 10.89
N PHE A 53 -6.99 -28.31 10.38
CA PHE A 53 -5.86 -28.83 9.60
C PHE A 53 -5.58 -28.01 8.34
N LEU A 54 -6.62 -27.61 7.61
CA LEU A 54 -6.49 -26.74 6.43
C LEU A 54 -5.94 -25.36 6.82
N ASN A 55 -6.38 -24.80 7.95
CA ASN A 55 -5.85 -23.55 8.50
C ASN A 55 -4.34 -23.63 8.76
N ASP A 56 -3.86 -24.71 9.37
CA ASP A 56 -2.45 -24.89 9.70
C ASP A 56 -1.57 -25.10 8.46
N VAL A 57 -2.01 -25.91 7.49
CA VAL A 57 -1.29 -26.10 6.22
C VAL A 57 -1.21 -24.80 5.43
N CYS A 58 -2.25 -23.97 5.47
CA CYS A 58 -2.26 -22.68 4.77
C CYS A 58 -1.35 -21.65 5.44
N ASN A 59 -1.26 -21.62 6.77
CA ASN A 59 -0.30 -20.76 7.47
C ASN A 59 1.15 -21.11 7.07
N ILE A 60 1.43 -22.41 6.92
CA ILE A 60 2.74 -22.88 6.44
C ILE A 60 2.97 -22.40 5.00
N ILE A 61 2.02 -22.59 4.08
CA ILE A 61 2.18 -22.17 2.67
C ILE A 61 2.27 -20.65 2.53
N SER A 62 1.49 -19.88 3.30
CA SER A 62 1.50 -18.42 3.31
C SER A 62 2.85 -17.88 3.77
N TYR A 63 3.42 -18.50 4.81
CA TYR A 63 4.76 -18.19 5.30
C TYR A 63 5.84 -18.38 4.22
N PHE A 64 5.68 -19.38 3.33
CA PHE A 64 6.67 -19.70 2.29
C PHE A 64 6.46 -19.00 0.94
N THR A 65 5.25 -18.52 0.62
CA THR A 65 4.92 -18.07 -0.75
C THR A 65 4.48 -16.61 -0.86
N GLY A 66 4.18 -15.94 0.26
CA GLY A 66 3.68 -14.56 0.24
C GLY A 66 2.30 -14.37 -0.43
N ALA A 67 1.65 -15.45 -0.89
CA ALA A 67 0.34 -15.40 -1.51
C ALA A 67 -0.73 -15.12 -0.44
N TYR A 68 -1.41 -13.97 -0.57
CA TYR A 68 -2.34 -13.39 0.40
C TYR A 68 -3.54 -14.29 0.79
N SER A 69 -4.08 -14.00 1.99
CA SER A 69 -5.25 -14.54 2.71
C SER A 69 -6.58 -14.67 1.94
N ASN A 70 -6.64 -14.20 0.69
CA ASN A 70 -7.87 -14.15 -0.10
C ASN A 70 -8.15 -15.50 -0.78
N PHE A 71 -7.12 -16.21 -1.23
CA PHE A 71 -7.26 -17.57 -1.74
C PHE A 71 -7.71 -18.53 -0.62
N PHE A 72 -7.26 -18.27 0.61
CA PHE A 72 -7.64 -18.99 1.83
C PHE A 72 -9.15 -18.90 2.14
N SER A 73 -9.72 -17.69 2.16
CA SER A 73 -11.16 -17.51 2.45
C SER A 73 -12.06 -18.20 1.42
N ILE A 74 -11.66 -18.20 0.16
CA ILE A 74 -12.42 -18.84 -0.92
C ILE A 74 -12.33 -20.36 -0.82
N THR A 75 -11.13 -20.91 -0.60
CA THR A 75 -10.92 -22.36 -0.57
C THR A 75 -11.53 -22.99 0.70
N VAL A 76 -11.35 -22.35 1.86
CA VAL A 76 -12.01 -22.76 3.12
C VAL A 76 -13.52 -22.58 3.02
N GLY A 77 -14.00 -21.48 2.42
CA GLY A 77 -15.41 -21.24 2.15
C GLY A 77 -16.01 -22.37 1.30
N LEU A 78 -15.36 -22.75 0.21
CA LEU A 78 -15.79 -23.85 -0.68
C LEU A 78 -15.74 -25.22 0.02
N ALA A 79 -14.71 -25.49 0.83
CA ALA A 79 -14.58 -26.75 1.55
C ALA A 79 -15.64 -26.92 2.65
N VAL A 80 -15.86 -25.88 3.47
CA VAL A 80 -16.94 -25.86 4.48
C VAL A 80 -18.30 -25.97 3.78
N PHE A 81 -18.48 -25.27 2.66
CA PHE A 81 -19.68 -25.34 1.85
C PHE A 81 -19.95 -26.77 1.33
N ALA A 82 -18.95 -27.44 0.76
CA ALA A 82 -19.07 -28.82 0.29
C ALA A 82 -19.40 -29.81 1.42
N LEU A 83 -18.80 -29.62 2.61
CA LEU A 83 -19.08 -30.43 3.80
C LEU A 83 -20.52 -30.23 4.31
N VAL A 84 -21.01 -28.99 4.33
CA VAL A 84 -22.40 -28.69 4.71
C VAL A 84 -23.37 -29.31 3.72
N LEU A 85 -23.13 -29.16 2.41
CA LEU A 85 -23.90 -29.80 1.34
C LEU A 85 -23.96 -31.32 1.52
N TYR A 86 -22.81 -31.95 1.78
CA TYR A 86 -22.73 -33.39 1.99
C TYR A 86 -23.48 -33.84 3.24
N ALA A 87 -23.36 -33.09 4.35
CA ALA A 87 -24.07 -33.38 5.59
C ALA A 87 -25.59 -33.25 5.40
N VAL A 88 -26.05 -32.23 4.69
CA VAL A 88 -27.47 -32.02 4.36
C VAL A 88 -27.99 -33.15 3.46
N TYR A 89 -27.26 -33.50 2.40
CA TYR A 89 -27.59 -34.62 1.52
C TYR A 89 -27.70 -35.95 2.27
N ARG A 90 -26.71 -36.27 3.11
CA ARG A 90 -26.72 -37.47 3.97
C ARG A 90 -27.90 -37.50 4.93
N THR A 91 -28.25 -36.35 5.51
CA THR A 91 -29.39 -36.22 6.42
C THR A 91 -30.71 -36.45 5.68
N ILE A 92 -30.86 -35.90 4.47
CA ILE A 92 -32.01 -36.14 3.59
C ILE A 92 -32.14 -37.61 3.20
N ALA A 93 -31.03 -38.27 2.85
CA ALA A 93 -31.02 -39.67 2.46
C ALA A 93 -31.49 -40.60 3.59
N LEU A 94 -31.19 -40.24 4.85
CA LEU A 94 -31.59 -40.99 6.05
C LEU A 94 -33.05 -40.79 6.46
N VAL A 95 -33.70 -39.69 6.04
CA VAL A 95 -35.09 -39.38 6.39
C VAL A 95 -36.01 -39.83 5.26
N HIS A 96 -36.41 -41.12 5.29
CA HIS A 96 -37.34 -41.68 4.31
C HIS A 96 -38.80 -41.20 4.45
N SER A 97 -39.15 -40.49 5.54
CA SER A 97 -40.56 -40.20 5.88
C SER A 97 -41.00 -38.73 5.73
N PHE A 98 -40.17 -37.83 5.20
CA PHE A 98 -40.51 -36.39 5.10
C PHE A 98 -40.19 -35.80 3.72
N GLU A 99 -41.01 -36.14 2.73
CA GLU A 99 -40.91 -35.61 1.35
C GLU A 99 -40.92 -34.07 1.30
N LEU A 100 -41.70 -33.41 2.17
CA LEU A 100 -41.76 -31.95 2.26
C LEU A 100 -40.42 -31.31 2.61
N VAL A 101 -39.66 -31.90 3.55
CA VAL A 101 -38.37 -31.35 3.99
C VAL A 101 -37.33 -31.50 2.87
N LYS A 102 -37.35 -32.61 2.13
CA LYS A 102 -36.48 -32.79 0.97
C LYS A 102 -36.78 -31.76 -0.11
N ALA A 103 -38.06 -31.55 -0.43
CA ALA A 103 -38.49 -30.56 -1.41
C ALA A 103 -38.07 -29.14 -1.01
N LEU A 104 -38.24 -28.75 0.25
CA LEU A 104 -37.81 -27.44 0.74
C LEU A 104 -36.30 -27.26 0.67
N VAL A 105 -35.50 -28.26 1.05
CA VAL A 105 -34.04 -28.15 0.96
C VAL A 105 -33.58 -28.04 -0.49
N VAL A 106 -34.09 -28.88 -1.39
CA VAL A 106 -33.76 -28.79 -2.83
C VAL A 106 -34.18 -27.43 -3.39
N PHE A 107 -35.31 -26.88 -2.95
CA PHE A 107 -35.78 -25.57 -3.37
C PHE A 107 -34.90 -24.42 -2.86
N PHE A 108 -34.46 -24.45 -1.59
CA PHE A 108 -33.65 -23.37 -0.99
C PHE A 108 -32.16 -23.44 -1.30
N LEU A 109 -31.63 -24.62 -1.65
CA LEU A 109 -30.22 -24.82 -1.98
C LEU A 109 -29.67 -23.86 -3.06
N PRO A 110 -30.32 -23.65 -4.22
CA PRO A 110 -29.84 -22.73 -5.24
C PRO A 110 -29.81 -21.27 -4.76
N PHE A 111 -30.75 -20.84 -3.91
CA PHE A 111 -30.74 -19.48 -3.35
C PHE A 111 -29.59 -19.27 -2.37
N PHE A 112 -29.31 -20.28 -1.55
CA PHE A 112 -28.17 -20.25 -0.62
C PHE A 112 -26.83 -20.23 -1.36
N LEU A 113 -26.72 -21.02 -2.43
CA LEU A 113 -25.60 -21.01 -3.38
C LEU A 113 -25.38 -19.61 -3.97
N LEU A 114 -26.44 -19.01 -4.53
CA LEU A 114 -26.37 -17.71 -5.18
C LEU A 114 -25.95 -16.62 -4.18
N TYR A 115 -26.50 -16.64 -2.97
CA TYR A 115 -26.16 -15.70 -1.90
C TYR A 115 -24.70 -15.82 -1.47
N PHE A 116 -24.20 -17.05 -1.26
CA PHE A 116 -22.81 -17.28 -0.86
C PHE A 116 -21.82 -16.85 -1.95
N LEU A 117 -22.15 -17.11 -3.22
CA LEU A 117 -21.34 -16.72 -4.37
C LEU A 117 -21.30 -15.19 -4.51
N PHE A 118 -22.44 -14.52 -4.37
CA PHE A 118 -22.52 -13.05 -4.34
C PHE A 118 -21.72 -12.45 -3.17
N PHE A 119 -21.86 -13.00 -1.96
CA PHE A 119 -21.12 -12.53 -0.79
C PHE A 119 -19.60 -12.72 -0.96
N SER A 120 -19.18 -13.85 -1.51
CA SER A 120 -17.76 -14.13 -1.79
C SER A 120 -17.20 -13.16 -2.84
N LEU A 121 -17.95 -12.87 -3.91
CA LEU A 121 -17.58 -11.88 -4.92
C LEU A 121 -17.48 -10.47 -4.34
N SER A 122 -18.43 -10.05 -3.51
CA SER A 122 -18.39 -8.73 -2.87
C SER A 122 -17.20 -8.59 -1.92
N TRP A 123 -16.83 -9.65 -1.20
CA TRP A 123 -15.61 -9.66 -0.37
C TRP A 123 -14.33 -9.62 -1.21
N LEU A 124 -14.29 -10.35 -2.33
CA LEU A 124 -13.18 -10.33 -3.27
C LEU A 124 -13.01 -8.94 -3.86
N TYR A 125 -14.13 -8.30 -4.23
CA TYR A 125 -14.15 -6.91 -4.70
C TYR A 125 -13.61 -5.97 -3.62
N LEU A 126 -14.12 -6.05 -2.39
CA LEU A 126 -13.63 -5.23 -1.28
C LEU A 126 -12.14 -5.44 -0.99
N ALA A 127 -11.66 -6.69 -1.02
CA ALA A 127 -10.26 -7.03 -0.73
C ALA A 127 -9.31 -6.64 -1.87
N TYR A 128 -9.76 -6.71 -3.11
CA TYR A 128 -8.98 -6.31 -4.29
C TYR A 128 -8.86 -4.78 -4.36
N PHE A 129 -9.93 -4.05 -4.04
CA PHE A 129 -9.90 -2.58 -3.93
C PHE A 129 -9.30 -2.08 -2.61
N ALA A 130 -9.21 -2.93 -1.58
CA ALA A 130 -8.41 -2.66 -0.38
C ALA A 130 -6.91 -2.88 -0.58
N GLN A 131 -6.42 -3.02 -1.83
CA GLN A 131 -5.02 -2.72 -2.13
C GLN A 131 -4.72 -1.36 -1.52
N GLN A 132 -3.89 -1.38 -0.48
CA GLN A 132 -3.59 -0.23 0.37
C GLN A 132 -3.30 0.98 -0.52
N GLY A 133 -4.13 2.01 -0.42
CA GLY A 133 -3.88 3.27 -1.09
C GLY A 133 -2.54 3.79 -0.60
N LEU A 134 -1.70 4.25 -1.52
CA LEU A 134 -0.45 4.92 -1.21
C LEU A 134 -0.80 6.28 -0.61
N ARG A 135 -0.63 6.43 0.70
CA ARG A 135 -0.90 7.70 1.39
C ARG A 135 0.25 8.64 1.11
N VAL A 136 -0.02 9.70 0.38
CA VAL A 136 0.99 10.67 -0.05
C VAL A 136 0.74 11.98 0.66
N THR A 137 1.80 12.63 1.11
CA THR A 137 1.73 14.02 1.56
C THR A 137 2.83 14.86 0.96
N VAL A 138 2.65 16.18 0.98
CA VAL A 138 3.67 17.14 0.57
C VAL A 138 4.09 17.96 1.79
N VAL A 139 5.40 18.10 1.97
CA VAL A 139 6.04 18.99 2.93
C VAL A 139 6.65 20.16 2.16
N GLY A 140 6.20 21.38 2.47
CA GLY A 140 6.65 22.61 1.83
C GLY A 140 5.57 23.25 0.96
N GLU A 141 5.99 23.99 -0.06
CA GLU A 141 5.11 24.80 -0.93
C GLU A 141 5.01 24.16 -2.33
N PRO A 142 4.18 23.12 -2.56
CA PRO A 142 4.01 22.55 -3.90
C PRO A 142 3.49 23.59 -4.89
N SER A 143 3.79 23.41 -6.18
CA SER A 143 3.10 24.17 -7.22
C SER A 143 1.62 23.81 -7.29
N GLU A 144 0.80 24.75 -7.78
CA GLU A 144 -0.63 24.56 -7.94
C GLU A 144 -0.95 23.30 -8.76
N ASN A 145 -0.22 23.06 -9.85
CA ASN A 145 -0.41 21.88 -10.69
C ASN A 145 -0.06 20.58 -9.95
N LEU A 146 1.01 20.56 -9.14
CA LEU A 146 1.40 19.38 -8.38
C LEU A 146 0.30 19.02 -7.37
N GLU A 147 -0.23 20.01 -6.66
CA GLU A 147 -1.33 19.81 -5.71
C GLU A 147 -2.64 19.39 -6.41
N GLU A 148 -2.98 20.03 -7.53
CA GLU A 148 -4.16 19.69 -8.34
C GLU A 148 -4.09 18.24 -8.84
N TRP A 149 -2.94 17.79 -9.33
CA TRP A 149 -2.80 16.43 -9.84
C TRP A 149 -2.89 15.39 -8.73
N LEU A 150 -2.21 15.62 -7.60
CA LEU A 150 -2.26 14.72 -6.45
C LEU A 150 -3.68 14.60 -5.88
N GLY A 151 -4.45 15.69 -5.88
CA GLY A 151 -5.85 15.72 -5.47
C GLY A 151 -6.87 15.27 -6.53
N SER A 152 -6.42 14.89 -7.72
CA SER A 152 -7.31 14.52 -8.82
C SER A 152 -7.91 13.12 -8.67
N GLU A 153 -9.13 12.93 -9.21
CA GLU A 153 -9.81 11.62 -9.25
C GLU A 153 -8.95 10.54 -9.91
N MET A 154 -8.11 10.92 -10.89
CA MET A 154 -7.21 9.98 -11.57
C MET A 154 -6.19 9.33 -10.62
N PHE A 155 -5.62 10.12 -9.70
CA PHE A 155 -4.66 9.63 -8.71
C PHE A 155 -5.39 8.76 -7.66
N GLU A 156 -6.57 9.20 -7.22
CA GLU A 156 -7.41 8.42 -6.31
C GLU A 156 -7.78 7.04 -6.90
N LEU A 157 -8.21 6.99 -8.16
CA LEU A 157 -8.53 5.74 -8.87
C LEU A 157 -7.32 4.83 -9.07
N SER A 158 -6.11 5.40 -9.04
CA SER A 158 -4.84 4.65 -9.10
C SER A 158 -4.40 4.14 -7.72
N GLY A 159 -5.19 4.42 -6.69
CA GLY A 159 -4.89 4.09 -5.31
C GLY A 159 -3.80 4.98 -4.72
N ILE A 160 -3.72 6.25 -5.12
CA ILE A 160 -2.91 7.28 -4.48
C ILE A 160 -3.86 8.17 -3.67
N ASP A 161 -3.71 8.16 -2.35
CA ASP A 161 -4.51 8.93 -1.40
C ASP A 161 -3.70 10.14 -0.92
N TYR A 162 -3.90 11.28 -1.59
CA TYR A 162 -3.23 12.53 -1.22
C TYR A 162 -3.88 13.17 -0.01
N ARG A 163 -3.06 13.42 1.01
CA ARG A 163 -3.47 14.02 2.28
C ARG A 163 -2.58 15.23 2.57
N PRO A 164 -3.00 16.44 2.18
CA PRO A 164 -2.20 17.64 2.41
C PRO A 164 -1.96 17.85 3.90
N LEU A 165 -0.74 18.21 4.28
CA LEU A 165 -0.51 18.88 5.55
C LEU A 165 -1.15 20.28 5.47
N SER A 166 -1.60 20.81 6.61
CA SER A 166 -2.31 22.09 6.65
C SER A 166 -1.61 23.17 5.81
N SER A 167 -2.31 23.74 4.84
CA SER A 167 -1.82 24.85 3.99
C SER A 167 -1.95 26.23 4.66
N GLU A 168 -2.28 26.25 5.95
CA GLU A 168 -2.43 27.49 6.69
C GLU A 168 -1.06 28.11 6.94
N LYS A 169 -0.87 29.37 6.56
CA LYS A 169 0.34 30.12 6.93
C LYS A 169 0.10 30.75 8.31
N ILE A 170 0.98 30.45 9.26
CA ILE A 170 0.90 31.02 10.62
C ILE A 170 2.07 31.93 10.88
N GLN A 171 1.82 33.03 11.61
CA GLN A 171 2.91 33.90 12.06
C GLN A 171 3.47 33.39 13.39
N VAL A 172 4.76 33.04 13.39
CA VAL A 172 5.53 32.69 14.59
C VAL A 172 6.63 33.73 14.74
N ASP A 173 6.61 34.48 15.85
CA ASP A 173 7.59 35.55 16.13
C ASP A 173 7.76 36.59 15.00
N GLY A 174 6.67 36.90 14.29
CA GLY A 174 6.65 37.86 13.17
C GLY A 174 7.20 37.30 11.84
N VAL A 175 7.53 36.00 11.79
CA VAL A 175 7.89 35.30 10.56
C VAL A 175 6.70 34.45 10.12
N GLU A 176 6.32 34.57 8.85
CA GLU A 176 5.32 33.70 8.24
C GLU A 176 5.96 32.32 8.02
N VAL A 177 5.38 31.30 8.67
CA VAL A 177 5.83 29.91 8.59
C VAL A 177 4.66 29.09 8.09
N ASP A 178 4.94 28.20 7.15
CA ASP A 178 3.98 27.21 6.69
C ASP A 178 3.67 26.23 7.85
N HIS A 179 2.39 26.16 8.25
CA HIS A 179 1.93 25.29 9.33
C HIS A 179 2.16 23.82 9.00
N GLY A 180 2.10 23.44 7.71
CA GLY A 180 2.43 22.11 7.24
C GLY A 180 3.85 21.71 7.59
N MET A 181 4.81 22.63 7.48
CA MET A 181 6.20 22.39 7.91
C MET A 181 6.33 22.21 9.42
N ILE A 182 5.55 22.92 10.22
CA ILE A 182 5.58 22.75 11.68
C ILE A 182 5.03 21.38 12.05
N ILE A 183 3.92 20.98 11.44
CA ILE A 183 3.28 19.67 11.63
C ILE A 183 4.24 18.55 11.20
N ALA A 184 4.91 18.70 10.05
CA ALA A 184 5.88 17.72 9.54
C ALA A 184 7.09 17.51 10.47
N GLY A 185 7.40 18.48 11.35
CA GLY A 185 8.48 18.37 12.33
C GLY A 185 8.06 17.74 13.65
N VAL A 186 6.80 17.33 13.81
CA VAL A 186 6.31 16.65 15.01
C VAL A 186 6.70 15.17 14.94
N PRO A 187 7.39 14.63 15.96
CA PRO A 187 7.79 13.21 15.97
C PRO A 187 6.61 12.25 15.78
N GLY A 188 6.74 11.33 14.83
CA GLY A 188 5.74 10.31 14.50
C GLY A 188 4.67 10.79 13.52
N MET A 189 4.68 12.06 13.11
CA MET A 189 3.65 12.59 12.21
C MET A 189 3.72 11.94 10.82
N LEU A 190 4.94 11.75 10.32
CA LEU A 190 5.16 11.23 8.97
C LEU A 190 4.82 9.73 8.85
N ASP A 191 4.71 8.99 9.96
CA ASP A 191 4.39 7.55 9.99
C ASP A 191 2.99 7.23 9.43
N SER A 192 2.13 8.24 9.36
CA SER A 192 0.80 8.13 8.78
C SER A 192 0.78 8.17 7.25
N PHE A 193 1.94 8.38 6.60
CA PHE A 193 2.09 8.47 5.16
C PHE A 193 3.08 7.42 4.63
N ASP A 194 2.79 6.88 3.45
CA ASP A 194 3.63 5.90 2.78
C ASP A 194 4.70 6.58 1.91
N VAL A 195 4.41 7.79 1.39
CA VAL A 195 5.37 8.64 0.66
C VAL A 195 5.26 10.08 1.12
N VAL A 196 6.42 10.72 1.33
CA VAL A 196 6.54 12.16 1.59
C VAL A 196 7.22 12.85 0.41
N ILE A 197 6.56 13.83 -0.20
CA ILE A 197 7.13 14.68 -1.23
C ILE A 197 7.62 15.96 -0.55
N VAL A 198 8.88 16.33 -0.74
CA VAL A 198 9.45 17.58 -0.25
C VAL A 198 9.61 18.52 -1.45
N SER A 199 8.83 19.59 -1.50
CA SER A 199 8.76 20.48 -2.67
C SER A 199 8.63 21.96 -2.29
N GLY A 200 9.20 22.85 -3.11
CA GLY A 200 9.05 24.31 -3.12
C GLY A 200 9.47 25.10 -1.88
N ALA A 201 9.67 24.46 -0.72
CA ALA A 201 10.11 25.18 0.48
C ALA A 201 11.62 25.49 0.41
N GLU A 202 12.01 26.74 0.16
CA GLU A 202 13.42 27.14 0.29
C GLU A 202 13.94 27.09 1.74
N ARG A 203 13.00 27.11 2.71
CA ARG A 203 13.31 27.22 4.14
C ARG A 203 12.69 26.05 4.90
N CYS A 204 13.52 25.25 5.53
CA CYS A 204 13.03 24.12 6.33
C CYS A 204 13.69 24.09 7.71
N ASN A 205 12.87 23.85 8.75
CA ASN A 205 13.36 23.73 10.12
C ASN A 205 14.15 22.42 10.30
N ARG A 206 15.13 22.43 11.19
CA ARG A 206 15.89 21.26 11.62
C ARG A 206 15.00 20.14 12.19
N ASN A 207 13.88 20.47 12.82
CA ASN A 207 12.95 19.44 13.32
C ASN A 207 12.37 18.58 12.20
N VAL A 208 12.03 19.19 11.06
CA VAL A 208 11.53 18.48 9.88
C VAL A 208 12.63 17.59 9.28
N LEU A 209 13.88 18.06 9.28
CA LEU A 209 15.03 17.26 8.85
C LEU A 209 15.18 16.00 9.70
N ASP A 210 15.20 16.17 11.02
CA ASP A 210 15.40 15.06 11.96
C ASP A 210 14.25 14.04 11.86
N GLU A 211 13.03 14.52 11.65
CA GLU A 211 11.85 13.67 11.46
C GLU A 211 11.86 12.93 10.11
N LEU A 212 12.26 13.59 9.00
CA LEU A 212 12.43 12.92 7.70
C LEU A 212 13.49 11.82 7.74
N LYS A 213 14.61 12.05 8.43
CA LYS A 213 15.64 11.02 8.61
C LYS A 213 15.10 9.81 9.36
N ARG A 214 14.40 10.05 10.47
CA ARG A 214 13.75 8.99 11.25
C ARG A 214 12.77 8.21 10.37
N TYR A 215 11.91 8.93 9.64
CA TYR A 215 10.93 8.36 8.72
C TYR A 215 11.60 7.46 7.66
N LEU A 216 12.68 7.92 7.02
CA LEU A 216 13.44 7.14 6.03
C LEU A 216 14.13 5.92 6.65
N ASP A 217 14.75 6.08 7.82
CA ASP A 217 15.38 4.98 8.58
C ASP A 217 14.38 3.88 8.97
N GLU A 218 13.11 4.24 9.16
CA GLU A 218 12.01 3.32 9.45
C GLU A 218 11.37 2.71 8.18
N GLY A 219 11.88 3.04 7.00
CA GLY A 219 11.42 2.50 5.71
C GLY A 219 10.40 3.38 4.98
N GLY A 220 10.15 4.59 5.47
CA GLY A 220 9.37 5.60 4.77
C GLY A 220 10.00 6.01 3.44
N LYS A 221 9.20 6.45 2.48
CA LYS A 221 9.63 6.70 1.09
C LYS A 221 9.55 8.19 0.77
N MET A 222 10.48 8.72 -0.02
CA MET A 222 10.57 10.16 -0.24
C MET A 222 10.76 10.54 -1.71
N ILE A 223 10.21 11.70 -2.09
CA ILE A 223 10.56 12.40 -3.34
C ILE A 223 11.01 13.81 -2.96
N LEU A 224 12.26 14.16 -3.26
CA LEU A 224 12.80 15.51 -3.10
C LEU A 224 12.76 16.22 -4.45
N VAL A 225 12.09 17.37 -4.51
CA VAL A 225 11.86 18.14 -5.74
C VAL A 225 12.66 19.44 -5.72
N GLY A 226 13.45 19.66 -6.78
CA GLY A 226 14.22 20.86 -7.02
C GLY A 226 15.21 21.17 -5.90
N ASN A 227 15.21 22.44 -5.48
CA ASN A 227 16.02 22.95 -4.39
C ASN A 227 15.27 22.96 -3.04
N ALA A 228 14.18 22.17 -2.90
CA ALA A 228 13.40 22.14 -1.67
C ALA A 228 14.26 21.76 -0.46
N CYS A 229 14.09 22.51 0.61
CA CYS A 229 14.83 22.45 1.85
C CYS A 229 16.35 22.55 1.70
N THR A 230 16.88 23.00 0.56
CA THR A 230 18.33 23.08 0.34
C THR A 230 18.87 24.47 0.70
N ARG A 231 19.96 24.49 1.46
CA ARG A 231 20.67 25.72 1.79
C ARG A 231 21.47 26.18 0.58
N VAL A 232 21.18 27.38 0.11
CA VAL A 232 22.00 28.08 -0.89
C VAL A 232 23.18 28.75 -0.16
N PRO A 233 24.43 28.69 -0.67
CA PRO A 233 25.61 29.28 -0.01
C PRO A 233 25.45 30.77 0.34
N GLU A 234 24.64 31.49 -0.41
CA GLU A 234 24.37 32.93 -0.26
C GLU A 234 23.35 33.24 0.87
N MET A 235 22.64 32.23 1.37
CA MET A 235 21.64 32.35 2.45
C MET A 235 22.17 31.67 3.72
N GLU A 236 22.93 32.40 4.53
CA GLU A 236 23.40 31.89 5.82
C GLU A 236 22.23 31.65 6.79
N GLY A 237 22.15 30.44 7.35
CA GLY A 237 21.23 30.09 8.45
C GLY A 237 19.84 29.58 8.03
N VAL A 238 19.56 29.40 6.75
CA VAL A 238 18.24 29.00 6.24
C VAL A 238 18.34 27.79 5.30
N GLY A 239 17.46 26.80 5.48
CA GLY A 239 17.48 25.54 4.74
C GLY A 239 18.48 24.52 5.32
N TRP A 240 18.35 23.26 4.90
CA TRP A 240 19.31 22.22 5.24
C TRP A 240 20.46 22.31 4.26
N ASN A 241 21.69 22.40 4.75
CA ASN A 241 22.78 21.96 3.90
C ASN A 241 22.54 20.46 3.70
N VAL A 242 22.11 20.07 2.50
CA VAL A 242 21.91 18.66 2.15
C VAL A 242 23.24 17.94 2.38
N TRP A 243 24.35 18.63 2.14
CA TRP A 243 25.70 18.24 2.55
C TRP A 243 26.00 18.63 4.01
N ASP A 244 26.83 17.87 4.72
CA ASP A 244 27.31 18.13 6.08
C ASP A 244 26.34 17.98 7.26
N ASN A 245 25.01 17.93 7.04
CA ASN A 245 24.06 17.72 8.14
C ASN A 245 23.63 16.27 8.33
N GLY A 246 24.23 15.31 7.61
CA GLY A 246 23.85 13.89 7.67
C GLY A 246 22.54 13.56 6.97
N PHE A 247 22.10 14.42 6.02
CA PHE A 247 21.00 14.13 5.10
C PHE A 247 21.51 13.66 3.73
N ASP A 248 22.78 13.92 3.45
CA ASP A 248 23.52 13.49 2.27
C ASP A 248 23.67 11.97 2.15
N ASP A 249 23.35 11.26 3.22
CA ASP A 249 23.21 9.80 3.22
C ASP A 249 21.93 9.36 2.51
N TYR A 250 20.86 10.17 2.52
CA TYR A 250 19.56 9.81 1.94
C TYR A 250 19.34 10.43 0.55
N VAL A 251 20.04 11.53 0.26
CA VAL A 251 19.94 12.26 -1.02
C VAL A 251 21.27 12.12 -1.75
N PRO A 252 21.34 11.39 -2.88
CA PRO A 252 22.61 11.04 -3.52
C PRO A 252 23.16 12.16 -4.43
N VAL A 253 22.68 13.39 -4.24
CA VAL A 253 23.02 14.52 -5.10
C VAL A 253 23.51 15.69 -4.28
N ARG A 254 24.47 16.42 -4.85
CA ARG A 254 24.93 17.71 -4.33
C ARG A 254 24.27 18.82 -5.11
N PHE A 255 23.55 19.70 -4.41
CA PHE A 255 23.01 20.92 -5.00
C PHE A 255 24.13 21.90 -5.37
N VAL A 256 24.13 22.36 -6.62
CA VAL A 256 25.11 23.33 -7.14
C VAL A 256 24.49 24.70 -7.32
N GLY A 257 23.23 24.76 -7.77
CA GLY A 257 22.50 26.01 -8.01
C GLY A 257 21.27 25.79 -8.87
N THR A 258 20.51 26.85 -9.14
CA THR A 258 19.37 26.82 -10.08
C THR A 258 19.78 27.39 -11.44
N HIS A 259 19.23 26.85 -12.52
CA HIS A 259 19.46 27.35 -13.88
C HIS A 259 18.16 27.27 -14.70
N GLU A 260 17.88 28.30 -15.49
CA GLU A 260 16.96 28.18 -16.62
C GLU A 260 17.65 27.44 -17.76
N ILE A 261 16.98 26.44 -18.31
CA ILE A 261 17.47 25.66 -19.44
C ILE A 261 16.39 25.54 -20.52
N GLU A 262 16.84 25.44 -21.76
CA GLU A 262 16.09 24.87 -22.88
C GLU A 262 16.89 23.64 -23.31
N SER A 263 16.38 22.44 -23.07
CA SER A 263 17.10 21.19 -23.37
C SER A 263 16.17 20.01 -23.58
N LYS A 264 16.72 18.84 -23.90
CA LYS A 264 15.94 17.60 -24.00
C LYS A 264 16.02 16.80 -22.72
N PHE A 265 14.87 16.43 -22.19
CA PHE A 265 14.74 15.39 -21.18
C PHE A 265 14.98 14.03 -21.83
N GLN A 266 16.00 13.33 -21.36
CA GLN A 266 16.45 12.04 -21.88
C GLN A 266 16.35 10.99 -20.78
N ILE A 267 15.63 9.90 -21.07
CA ILE A 267 15.51 8.75 -20.16
C ILE A 267 16.77 7.89 -20.30
N PHE A 268 17.53 7.76 -19.20
CA PHE A 268 18.71 6.90 -19.15
C PHE A 268 18.32 5.44 -18.98
N ASP A 269 17.32 5.18 -18.14
CA ASP A 269 16.86 3.82 -17.83
C ASP A 269 15.41 3.60 -18.29
N ILE A 270 15.26 3.28 -19.57
CA ILE A 270 13.95 3.15 -20.22
C ILE A 270 13.08 2.03 -19.65
N ASN A 271 13.66 1.04 -18.97
CA ASN A 271 12.91 -0.08 -18.39
C ASN A 271 12.43 0.21 -16.96
N HIS A 272 12.78 1.36 -16.39
CA HIS A 272 12.38 1.72 -15.05
C HIS A 272 10.87 2.02 -14.99
N PRO A 273 10.10 1.48 -14.02
CA PRO A 273 8.64 1.67 -13.95
C PRO A 273 8.19 3.13 -13.94
N ALA A 274 9.02 4.04 -13.41
CA ALA A 274 8.81 5.49 -13.45
C ALA A 274 8.57 6.07 -14.87
N PHE A 275 9.02 5.38 -15.92
CA PHE A 275 8.92 5.85 -17.31
C PHE A 275 7.97 5.02 -18.17
N ASN A 276 7.10 4.20 -17.57
CA ASN A 276 6.10 3.43 -18.32
C ASN A 276 5.21 4.36 -19.16
N GLY A 277 5.35 4.30 -20.48
CA GLY A 277 4.61 5.15 -21.42
C GLY A 277 5.11 6.59 -21.52
N VAL A 278 6.22 6.94 -20.88
CA VAL A 278 6.88 8.25 -20.98
C VAL A 278 8.02 8.15 -22.00
N THR A 279 8.12 9.14 -22.90
CA THR A 279 9.21 9.24 -23.88
C THR A 279 10.04 10.48 -23.63
N ASN A 280 11.20 10.59 -24.28
CA ASN A 280 12.01 11.81 -24.26
C ASN A 280 11.20 13.00 -24.80
N PHE A 281 11.41 14.20 -24.26
CA PHE A 281 10.69 15.41 -24.65
C PHE A 281 11.57 16.67 -24.51
N ASP A 282 11.21 17.73 -25.23
CA ASP A 282 11.84 19.04 -25.07
C ASP A 282 11.32 19.72 -23.79
N PHE A 283 12.24 20.26 -22.98
CA PHE A 283 11.95 20.92 -21.71
C PHE A 283 12.51 22.34 -21.73
N ALA A 284 11.68 23.29 -21.31
CA ALA A 284 12.08 24.67 -21.06
C ALA A 284 11.59 25.09 -19.67
N GLY A 285 12.52 25.47 -18.79
CA GLY A 285 12.16 25.85 -17.44
C GLY A 285 13.36 25.93 -16.49
N THR A 286 13.06 26.22 -15.22
CA THR A 286 14.06 26.23 -14.16
C THR A 286 14.29 24.82 -13.62
N ILE A 287 15.56 24.45 -13.47
CA ILE A 287 15.98 23.23 -12.80
C ILE A 287 16.96 23.53 -11.67
N ALA A 288 16.97 22.67 -10.66
CA ALA A 288 18.02 22.55 -9.67
C ALA A 288 19.16 21.70 -10.26
N VAL A 289 20.27 22.36 -10.57
CA VAL A 289 21.48 21.70 -11.06
C VAL A 289 22.18 21.01 -9.90
N VAL A 290 22.46 19.72 -10.12
CA VAL A 290 23.11 18.88 -9.13
C VAL A 290 24.26 18.09 -9.72
N GLU A 291 25.18 17.70 -8.85
CA GLU A 291 26.19 16.69 -9.12
C GLU A 291 25.80 15.39 -8.44
N LEU A 292 25.99 14.26 -9.12
CA LEU A 292 25.84 12.95 -8.49
C LEU A 292 26.97 12.74 -7.49
N LYS A 293 26.65 12.26 -6.29
CA LYS A 293 27.65 11.73 -5.35
C LYS A 293 28.26 10.48 -6.00
N ASP A 294 29.60 10.37 -5.98
CA ASP A 294 30.40 9.36 -6.70
C ASP A 294 29.82 7.93 -6.67
N GLU A 295 30.26 7.09 -7.62
CA GLU A 295 29.83 5.68 -7.87
C GLU A 295 29.69 4.81 -6.61
N GLU A 296 30.40 5.15 -5.54
CA GLU A 296 30.29 4.55 -4.22
C GLU A 296 28.88 4.65 -3.61
N HIS A 297 27.95 5.46 -4.10
CA HIS A 297 26.65 5.69 -3.42
C HIS A 297 25.46 4.93 -4.01
N HIS A 298 25.66 3.97 -4.94
CA HIS A 298 24.56 3.21 -5.56
C HIS A 298 23.36 4.08 -5.99
N SER A 299 23.64 5.31 -6.38
CA SER A 299 22.64 6.21 -6.92
C SER A 299 22.38 5.79 -8.36
N ARG A 300 21.11 5.55 -8.67
CA ARG A 300 20.72 5.15 -10.01
C ARG A 300 20.24 6.39 -10.75
N LEU A 301 21.04 6.86 -11.69
CA LEU A 301 20.59 7.88 -12.63
C LEU A 301 19.48 7.29 -13.50
N LEU A 302 18.30 7.93 -13.47
CA LEU A 302 17.12 7.47 -14.20
C LEU A 302 16.88 8.31 -15.45
N ALA A 303 17.10 9.63 -15.36
CA ALA A 303 16.97 10.56 -16.49
C ALA A 303 17.89 11.78 -16.31
N PHE A 304 18.17 12.47 -17.41
CA PHE A 304 19.03 13.65 -17.46
C PHE A 304 18.56 14.65 -18.53
N PHE A 305 19.01 15.91 -18.42
CA PHE A 305 18.87 16.92 -19.45
C PHE A 305 20.16 17.01 -20.28
N SER A 306 20.04 16.96 -21.59
CA SER A 306 21.17 17.03 -22.53
C SER A 306 20.68 17.36 -23.94
N GLU A 307 21.47 18.15 -24.68
CA GLU A 307 21.26 18.38 -26.12
C GLU A 307 21.53 17.13 -26.97
N THR A 308 22.25 16.17 -26.42
CA THR A 308 22.65 14.92 -27.09
C THR A 308 21.92 13.72 -26.50
N ASP A 309 21.80 12.64 -27.28
CA ASP A 309 21.09 11.41 -26.88
C ASP A 309 21.88 10.52 -25.89
N SER A 310 23.06 10.96 -25.44
CA SER A 310 23.93 10.22 -24.53
C SER A 310 24.30 11.05 -23.31
N TYR A 311 24.45 10.39 -22.15
CA TYR A 311 24.97 11.03 -20.96
C TYR A 311 26.42 11.51 -21.21
N SER A 312 26.67 12.80 -20.97
CA SER A 312 27.96 13.45 -21.21
C SER A 312 28.33 14.32 -19.99
N VAL A 313 29.53 14.90 -19.99
CA VAL A 313 29.99 15.78 -18.90
C VAL A 313 29.09 17.01 -18.73
N ASP A 314 28.44 17.45 -19.81
CA ASP A 314 27.52 18.60 -19.80
C ASP A 314 26.08 18.19 -19.44
N ALA A 315 25.79 16.89 -19.34
CA ALA A 315 24.47 16.40 -19.00
C ALA A 315 24.13 16.68 -17.53
N LYS A 316 22.93 17.20 -17.30
CA LYS A 316 22.47 17.56 -15.95
C LYS A 316 21.54 16.46 -15.44
N PRO A 317 21.82 15.80 -14.30
CA PRO A 317 20.92 14.80 -13.73
C PRO A 317 19.52 15.39 -13.52
N ALA A 318 18.49 14.68 -13.99
CA ALA A 318 17.10 15.12 -13.90
C ALA A 318 16.33 14.31 -12.86
N ILE A 319 16.50 12.99 -12.86
CA ILE A 319 15.88 12.08 -11.88
C ILE A 319 16.92 11.07 -11.41
N VAL A 320 17.05 10.93 -10.10
CA VAL A 320 17.98 10.02 -9.45
C VAL A 320 17.25 9.24 -8.37
N GLU A 321 17.46 7.93 -8.32
CA GLU A 321 16.92 7.06 -7.28
C GLU A 321 18.03 6.63 -6.31
N HIS A 322 17.70 6.55 -5.02
CA HIS A 322 18.57 6.05 -3.97
C HIS A 322 17.80 5.12 -3.02
N ARG A 323 18.46 4.06 -2.55
CA ARG A 323 17.81 3.00 -1.74
C ARG A 323 18.62 2.53 -0.52
N CYS A 324 19.88 2.91 -0.40
CA CYS A 324 20.72 2.43 0.70
C CYS A 324 21.94 3.32 0.97
N VAL A 325 22.31 3.44 2.25
CA VAL A 325 23.52 4.14 2.70
C VAL A 325 24.63 3.12 2.91
N TRP A 326 25.85 3.35 2.43
CA TRP A 326 26.95 2.43 2.70
C TRP A 326 27.48 2.57 4.13
N ILE A 327 27.73 1.42 4.78
CA ILE A 327 28.43 1.36 6.06
C ILE A 327 29.92 1.06 5.82
N ASN A 328 30.23 0.25 4.81
CA ASN A 328 31.58 -0.09 4.33
C ASN A 328 31.47 -0.68 2.91
N GLU A 329 32.58 -0.94 2.22
CA GLU A 329 32.65 -1.44 0.82
C GLU A 329 31.77 -2.66 0.46
N ASN A 330 31.27 -3.43 1.44
CA ASN A 330 30.47 -4.65 1.20
C ASN A 330 29.11 -4.69 1.91
N THR A 331 28.74 -3.67 2.70
CA THR A 331 27.44 -3.63 3.40
C THR A 331 26.77 -2.27 3.30
N CYS A 332 25.55 -2.25 2.80
CA CYS A 332 24.69 -1.07 2.82
C CYS A 332 23.54 -1.24 3.83
N ARG A 333 23.18 -0.14 4.50
CA ARG A 333 21.97 0.01 5.29
C ARG A 333 20.85 0.41 4.35
N ALA A 334 19.94 -0.51 4.05
CA ALA A 334 18.74 -0.18 3.31
C ALA A 334 17.88 0.82 4.10
N PHE A 335 17.28 1.76 3.38
CA PHE A 335 16.26 2.67 3.89
C PHE A 335 15.12 2.73 2.84
N GLY A 336 14.01 3.39 3.15
CA GLY A 336 12.93 3.46 2.16
C GLY A 336 13.33 4.28 0.92
N PRO A 337 12.97 3.86 -0.31
CA PRO A 337 13.46 4.50 -1.52
C PRO A 337 13.25 6.03 -1.54
N ALA A 338 14.28 6.75 -1.98
CA ALA A 338 14.27 8.20 -2.15
C ALA A 338 14.53 8.57 -3.61
N TYR A 339 13.68 9.43 -4.16
CA TYR A 339 13.87 10.03 -5.47
C TYR A 339 14.34 11.47 -5.30
N TYR A 340 15.30 11.88 -6.11
CA TYR A 340 15.58 13.28 -6.36
C TYR A 340 15.10 13.64 -7.76
N VAL A 341 14.36 14.75 -7.88
CA VAL A 341 13.85 15.29 -9.14
C VAL A 341 14.31 16.73 -9.28
N ALA A 342 15.08 17.05 -10.32
CA ALA A 342 15.69 18.37 -10.48
C ALA A 342 14.70 19.49 -10.86
N PHE A 343 13.47 19.16 -11.22
CA PHE A 343 12.47 20.08 -11.76
C PHE A 343 11.11 19.83 -11.13
N ASP A 344 10.21 20.80 -11.26
CA ASP A 344 8.84 20.63 -10.77
C ASP A 344 8.06 19.64 -11.66
N LEU A 345 7.65 18.52 -11.07
CA LEU A 345 6.85 17.51 -11.75
C LEU A 345 5.50 18.09 -12.22
N GLY A 346 4.91 19.03 -11.47
CA GLY A 346 3.65 19.70 -11.82
C GLY A 346 3.69 20.49 -13.12
N LEU A 347 4.89 20.78 -13.65
CA LEU A 347 5.07 21.55 -14.89
C LEU A 347 5.39 20.68 -16.11
N THR A 348 5.53 19.35 -15.94
CA THR A 348 6.12 18.48 -16.96
C THR A 348 5.23 17.33 -17.37
N SER A 349 5.05 16.33 -16.49
CA SER A 349 4.30 15.13 -16.85
C SER A 349 3.60 14.53 -15.64
N ARG A 350 2.27 14.55 -15.72
CA ARG A 350 1.38 13.93 -14.74
C ARG A 350 1.57 12.42 -14.69
N GLU A 351 1.73 11.78 -15.86
CA GLU A 351 1.96 10.35 -16.00
C GLU A 351 3.29 9.94 -15.36
N MET A 352 4.34 10.76 -15.51
CA MET A 352 5.63 10.51 -14.85
C MET A 352 5.51 10.58 -13.32
N LEU A 353 4.85 11.61 -12.78
CA LEU A 353 4.59 11.72 -11.33
C LEU A 353 3.84 10.49 -10.80
N GLN A 354 2.77 10.08 -11.50
CA GLN A 354 1.98 8.92 -11.15
C GLN A 354 2.84 7.64 -11.16
N ASN A 355 3.64 7.43 -12.20
CA ASN A 355 4.51 6.27 -12.32
C ASN A 355 5.58 6.22 -11.22
N ILE A 356 6.19 7.35 -10.87
CA ILE A 356 7.15 7.43 -9.75
C ILE A 356 6.46 7.00 -8.45
N LEU A 357 5.28 7.55 -8.14
CA LEU A 357 4.53 7.17 -6.93
C LEU A 357 4.13 5.69 -6.92
N LEU A 358 3.67 5.15 -8.05
CA LEU A 358 3.34 3.73 -8.16
C LEU A 358 4.58 2.84 -8.03
N SER A 359 5.75 3.27 -8.50
CA SER A 359 7.01 2.54 -8.28
C SER A 359 7.44 2.52 -6.81
N LEU A 360 7.03 3.55 -6.05
CA LEU A 360 7.17 3.61 -4.60
C LEU A 360 6.07 2.82 -3.87
N LYS A 361 5.10 2.21 -4.55
CA LYS A 361 4.12 1.33 -3.89
C LYS A 361 4.65 -0.09 -3.71
N GLU A 362 5.53 -0.53 -4.61
CA GLU A 362 6.25 -1.80 -4.55
C GLU A 362 7.25 -1.84 -3.38
#